data_AF-A0A8H7F777-F1
#
_entry.id   AF-A0A8H7F777-F1
#
_cell.length_a   1.000
_cell.length_b   1.000
_cell.length_c   1.000
_cell.angle_alpha   90.00
_cell.angle_beta   90.00
_cell.angle_gamma   90.00
#
_symmetry.space_group_name_H-M   'P 1'
#
loop_
_entity.id
_entity.type
_entity.pdbx_description
1 polymer ?
#
loop_
_entity_poly.entity_id
_entity_poly.type
_entity_poly.pdbx_seq_one_letter_code
_entity_poly.pdbx_strand_id
1 'polypeptide(L)'
;MVKVSGRMGRRETSGSPIIIIGSQYKEANPETYLNHLSPQEALEYEATRNVLLVLFGATIWDILATLSDDIKVLKRSRFRPAIFCFVFSRCFALAHAIINVIRRATPVRNLHATVLLSVVFCGMSIGCSSYLFLQRVRAVYADSPRVQQFFTIFWMTFLASETLMGFSIRPVYIPNTEHFKETGIQPLVAITIFLAIAYDSSIFLAISYKIGIAHVIIDREMGWKRFIVGKALPRLSQAVLRGGQQYYL
;
A
#
# COMPACT_ATOMS: atom_id res chain seq x y z
N MET A 1 6.90 -31.10 74.58
CA MET A 1 8.05 -31.95 74.93
C MET A 1 8.12 -33.10 73.93
N VAL A 2 9.32 -33.38 73.40
CA VAL A 2 9.73 -34.54 72.57
C VAL A 2 9.30 -34.49 71.08
N LYS A 3 10.08 -34.79 70.02
CA LYS A 3 11.52 -34.81 69.61
C LYS A 3 11.50 -35.61 68.26
N VAL A 4 11.74 -34.97 67.11
CA VAL A 4 12.91 -35.13 66.20
C VAL A 4 12.86 -36.25 65.13
N SER A 5 13.03 -35.79 63.87
CA SER A 5 13.87 -36.33 62.77
C SER A 5 13.53 -37.64 62.06
N GLY A 6 13.67 -37.64 60.72
CA GLY A 6 13.92 -38.85 59.94
C GLY A 6 13.75 -38.73 58.42
N ARG A 7 14.86 -38.48 57.72
CA ARG A 7 15.09 -38.40 56.27
C ARG A 7 14.50 -39.53 55.38
N MET A 8 14.02 -39.09 54.21
CA MET A 8 14.50 -39.43 52.84
C MET A 8 14.35 -40.88 52.32
N GLY A 9 13.51 -41.04 51.30
CA GLY A 9 13.47 -42.20 50.41
C GLY A 9 12.88 -41.82 49.05
N ARG A 10 13.76 -41.46 48.09
CA ARG A 10 13.42 -41.25 46.68
C ARG A 10 13.51 -42.60 45.96
N ARG A 11 12.43 -43.04 45.30
CA ARG A 11 12.48 -43.85 44.07
C ARG A 11 11.35 -43.43 43.15
N GLU A 12 11.74 -42.84 42.02
CA GLU A 12 10.93 -42.69 40.82
C GLU A 12 10.65 -44.08 40.23
N THR A 13 9.41 -44.31 39.75
CA THR A 13 9.17 -44.98 38.47
C THR A 13 7.75 -44.68 37.99
N SER A 14 7.69 -43.81 36.99
CA SER A 14 6.86 -43.93 35.78
C SER A 14 5.36 -44.27 35.95
N GLY A 15 4.55 -43.21 35.92
CA GLY A 15 3.13 -43.26 35.64
C GLY A 15 2.70 -41.89 35.14
N SER A 16 2.78 -41.68 33.83
CA SER A 16 2.54 -40.42 33.11
C SER A 16 1.36 -39.60 33.67
N PRO A 17 1.58 -38.38 34.19
CA PRO A 17 0.49 -37.45 34.35
C PRO A 17 0.17 -36.87 32.98
N ILE A 18 -1.07 -37.11 32.56
CA ILE A 18 -1.74 -36.45 31.44
C ILE A 18 -1.47 -34.95 31.56
N ILE A 19 -0.63 -34.43 30.66
CA ILE A 19 -0.39 -33.00 30.52
C ILE A 19 -1.70 -32.44 29.97
N ILE A 20 -2.60 -32.02 30.87
CA ILE A 20 -3.60 -31.03 30.53
C ILE A 20 -2.79 -29.78 30.21
N ILE A 21 -2.57 -29.55 28.91
CA ILE A 21 -2.05 -28.30 28.39
C ILE A 21 -3.14 -27.28 28.69
N GLY A 22 -3.15 -26.79 29.93
CA GLY A 22 -3.83 -25.57 30.30
C GLY A 22 -3.34 -24.53 29.31
N SER A 23 -4.27 -24.04 28.50
CA SER A 23 -4.09 -22.88 27.64
C SER A 23 -3.23 -21.88 28.41
N GLN A 24 -1.99 -21.72 27.96
CA GLN A 24 -1.11 -20.65 28.37
C GLN A 24 -1.91 -19.37 28.14
N TYR A 25 -2.58 -18.89 29.18
CA TYR A 25 -3.10 -17.54 29.26
C TYR A 25 -1.86 -16.69 29.11
N LYS A 26 -1.64 -16.26 27.87
CA LYS A 26 -0.68 -15.24 27.49
C LYS A 26 -0.87 -14.15 28.53
N GLU A 27 0.07 -14.01 29.46
CA GLU A 27 0.03 -12.98 30.49
C GLU A 27 -0.09 -11.66 29.74
N ALA A 28 -1.33 -11.16 29.69
CA ALA A 28 -1.70 -10.03 28.89
C ALA A 28 -1.10 -8.84 29.62
N ASN A 29 -0.01 -8.30 29.07
CA ASN A 29 0.67 -7.12 29.61
C ASN A 29 -0.38 -6.03 29.85
N PRO A 30 -0.67 -5.64 31.12
CA PRO A 30 -1.82 -4.83 31.50
C PRO A 30 -1.79 -3.40 30.94
N GLU A 31 -0.62 -2.97 30.47
CA GLU A 31 -0.38 -1.66 29.82
C GLU A 31 -0.74 -1.65 28.32
N THR A 32 -1.16 -2.78 27.76
CA THR A 32 -1.42 -2.87 26.32
C THR A 32 -2.88 -2.55 26.07
N TYR A 33 -3.16 -1.39 25.46
CA TYR A 33 -4.48 -0.94 25.00
C TYR A 33 -5.28 -1.99 24.20
N LEU A 34 -4.59 -3.01 23.66
CA LEU A 34 -5.16 -4.18 22.99
C LEU A 34 -6.04 -5.05 23.91
N ASN A 35 -5.81 -5.03 25.23
CA ASN A 35 -6.58 -5.82 26.20
C ASN A 35 -8.01 -5.29 26.39
N HIS A 36 -8.27 -4.05 25.98
CA HIS A 36 -9.59 -3.41 26.04
C HIS A 36 -10.44 -3.64 24.78
N LEU A 37 -9.88 -4.28 23.76
CA LEU A 37 -10.56 -4.64 22.51
C LEU A 37 -10.98 -6.11 22.55
N SER A 38 -12.02 -6.47 21.78
CA SER A 38 -12.32 -7.88 21.58
C SER A 38 -11.13 -8.60 20.91
N PRO A 39 -10.91 -9.91 21.12
CA PRO A 39 -9.75 -10.61 20.57
C PRO A 39 -9.63 -10.49 19.04
N GLN A 40 -10.77 -10.40 18.35
CA GLN A 40 -10.83 -10.21 16.91
C GLN A 40 -10.41 -8.79 16.50
N GLU A 41 -10.94 -7.75 17.16
CA GLU A 41 -10.56 -6.36 16.89
C GLU A 41 -9.10 -6.05 17.24
N ALA A 42 -8.57 -6.68 18.30
CA ALA A 42 -7.17 -6.55 18.68
C ALA A 42 -6.24 -7.10 17.58
N LEU A 43 -6.56 -8.27 17.02
CA LEU A 43 -5.81 -8.87 15.93
C LEU A 43 -5.85 -8.01 14.66
N GLU A 44 -7.04 -7.52 14.28
CA GLU A 44 -7.20 -6.62 13.13
C GLU A 44 -6.39 -5.33 13.31
N TYR A 45 -6.39 -4.76 14.52
CA TYR A 45 -5.64 -3.56 14.84
C TYR A 45 -4.13 -3.77 14.76
N GLU A 46 -3.62 -4.90 15.28
CA GLU A 46 -2.20 -5.28 15.19
C GLU A 46 -1.76 -5.55 13.75
N ALA A 47 -2.56 -6.29 12.98
CA ALA A 47 -2.30 -6.55 11.57
C ALA A 47 -2.21 -5.23 10.79
N THR A 48 -3.20 -4.35 10.98
CA THR A 48 -3.22 -3.02 10.36
C THR A 48 -2.01 -2.19 10.77
N ARG A 49 -1.60 -2.25 12.05
CA ARG A 49 -0.38 -1.59 12.55
C ARG A 49 0.85 -2.03 11.78
N ASN A 50 1.06 -3.33 11.69
CA ASN A 50 2.26 -3.90 11.10
C ASN A 50 2.31 -3.62 9.60
N VAL A 51 1.17 -3.72 8.90
CA VAL A 51 1.08 -3.35 7.48
C VAL A 51 1.43 -1.88 7.26
N LEU A 52 0.92 -0.96 8.09
CA LEU A 52 1.26 0.46 7.97
C LEU A 52 2.74 0.74 8.25
N LEU A 53 3.37 0.04 9.19
CA LEU A 53 4.81 0.17 9.46
C LEU A 53 5.65 -0.34 8.28
N VAL A 54 5.28 -1.49 7.70
CA VAL A 54 5.93 -2.02 6.49
C VAL A 54 5.75 -1.05 5.33
N LEU A 55 4.54 -0.51 5.13
CA LEU A 55 4.24 0.46 4.09
C LEU A 55 5.05 1.75 4.26
N PHE A 56 5.18 2.24 5.50
CA PHE A 56 6.00 3.41 5.81
C PHE A 56 7.47 3.18 5.45
N GLY A 57 8.03 2.05 5.88
CA GLY A 57 9.41 1.67 5.55
C GLY A 57 9.61 1.53 4.03
N ALA A 58 8.69 0.85 3.35
CA ALA A 58 8.72 0.68 1.90
C ALA A 58 8.61 2.03 1.16
N THR A 59 7.78 2.96 1.65
CA THR A 59 7.62 4.30 1.05
C THR A 59 8.89 5.13 1.22
N ILE A 60 9.51 5.10 2.41
CA ILE A 60 10.80 5.76 2.63
C ILE A 60 11.86 5.15 1.71
N TRP A 61 11.92 3.83 1.64
CA TRP A 61 12.88 3.13 0.80
C TRP A 61 12.70 3.47 -0.68
N ASP A 62 11.47 3.47 -1.20
CA ASP A 62 11.16 3.85 -2.57
C ASP A 62 11.62 5.27 -2.89
N ILE A 63 11.31 6.23 -2.01
CA ILE A 63 11.72 7.63 -2.16
C ILE A 63 13.25 7.73 -2.18
N LEU A 64 13.95 7.10 -1.23
CA LEU A 64 15.41 7.15 -1.16
C LEU A 64 16.08 6.50 -2.38
N ALA A 65 15.57 5.35 -2.83
CA ALA A 65 16.11 4.60 -3.95
C ALA A 65 15.99 5.35 -5.27
N THR A 66 14.94 6.16 -5.42
CA THR A 66 14.66 6.89 -6.68
C THR A 66 15.05 8.37 -6.62
N LEU A 67 15.39 8.90 -5.44
CA LEU A 67 15.75 10.31 -5.22
C LEU A 67 16.87 10.80 -6.16
N SER A 68 17.89 9.96 -6.41
CA SER A 68 19.00 10.33 -7.28
C SER A 68 18.57 10.53 -8.73
N ASP A 69 17.59 9.76 -9.20
CA ASP A 69 17.09 9.85 -10.55
C ASP A 69 16.06 10.95 -10.68
N ASP A 70 15.24 11.16 -9.64
CA ASP A 70 14.32 12.29 -9.54
C ASP A 70 15.05 13.64 -9.62
N ILE A 71 16.17 13.78 -8.92
CA ILE A 71 17.00 14.99 -8.97
C ILE A 71 17.59 15.21 -10.36
N LYS A 72 18.02 14.14 -11.05
CA LYS A 72 18.54 14.24 -12.43
C LYS A 72 17.44 14.69 -13.40
N VAL A 73 16.24 14.14 -13.26
CA VAL A 73 15.07 14.50 -14.08
C VAL A 73 14.66 15.95 -13.82
N LEU A 74 14.61 16.37 -12.55
CA LEU A 74 14.27 17.74 -12.18
C LEU A 74 15.29 18.77 -12.70
N LYS A 75 16.57 18.40 -12.74
CA LYS A 75 17.64 19.25 -13.31
C LYS A 75 17.62 19.32 -14.83
N ARG A 76 17.09 18.30 -15.52
CA ARG A 76 17.16 18.17 -16.99
C ARG A 76 15.86 18.55 -17.72
N SER A 77 14.71 18.43 -17.05
CA SER A 77 13.40 18.58 -17.69
C SER A 77 12.89 20.02 -17.72
N ARG A 78 12.25 20.43 -18.84
CA ARG A 78 11.34 21.59 -18.84
C ARG A 78 10.17 21.33 -17.90
N PHE A 79 9.74 22.37 -17.18
CA PHE A 79 8.63 22.34 -16.23
C PHE A 79 7.37 21.71 -16.86
N ARG A 80 6.99 20.51 -16.39
CA ARG A 80 5.77 19.79 -16.79
C ARG A 80 4.89 19.55 -15.56
N PRO A 81 3.57 19.75 -15.62
CA PRO A 81 2.65 19.51 -14.50
C PRO A 81 2.77 18.10 -13.89
N ALA A 82 3.09 17.09 -14.71
CA ALA A 82 3.34 15.72 -14.23
C ALA A 82 4.47 15.63 -13.19
N ILE A 83 5.52 16.44 -13.31
CA ILE A 83 6.64 16.41 -12.37
C ILE A 83 6.22 16.95 -11.02
N PHE A 84 5.39 18.00 -11.01
CA PHE A 84 4.80 18.51 -9.78
C PHE A 84 3.91 17.44 -9.13
N CYS A 85 2.95 16.86 -9.87
CA CYS A 85 2.10 15.80 -9.33
C CYS A 85 2.91 14.61 -8.79
N PHE A 86 4.02 14.26 -9.43
CA PHE A 86 4.90 13.19 -8.97
C PHE A 86 5.59 13.51 -7.63
N VAL A 87 6.19 14.71 -7.51
CA VAL A 87 6.81 15.14 -6.24
C VAL A 87 5.76 15.28 -5.14
N PHE A 88 4.64 15.93 -5.44
CA PHE A 88 3.54 16.13 -4.49
C PHE A 88 2.95 14.79 -4.01
N SER A 89 2.73 13.83 -4.92
CA SER A 89 2.24 12.50 -4.55
C SER A 89 3.12 11.85 -3.47
N ARG A 90 4.44 11.91 -3.65
CA ARG A 90 5.42 11.32 -2.72
C ARG A 90 5.52 12.07 -1.40
N CYS A 91 5.50 13.41 -1.44
CA CYS A 91 5.47 14.22 -0.23
C CYS A 91 4.21 13.94 0.59
N PHE A 92 3.04 13.84 -0.05
CA PHE A 92 1.79 13.55 0.64
C PHE A 92 1.73 12.11 1.16
N ALA A 93 2.26 11.12 0.43
CA ALA A 93 2.38 9.75 0.90
C ALA A 93 3.24 9.67 2.17
N LEU A 94 4.39 10.35 2.16
CA LEU A 94 5.29 10.41 3.31
C LEU A 94 4.64 11.11 4.50
N ALA A 95 3.99 12.26 4.27
CA ALA A 95 3.28 12.99 5.31
C ALA A 95 2.14 12.14 5.93
N HIS A 96 1.36 11.45 5.09
CA HIS A 96 0.33 10.52 5.54
C HIS A 96 0.93 9.41 6.42
N ALA A 97 2.03 8.80 5.99
CA ALA A 97 2.67 7.73 6.74
C ALA A 97 3.26 8.21 8.08
N ILE A 98 3.88 9.40 8.11
CA ILE A 98 4.35 10.05 9.35
C ILE A 98 3.20 10.29 10.32
N ILE A 99 2.07 10.84 9.86
CA ILE A 99 0.89 11.08 10.71
C ILE A 99 0.37 9.77 11.31
N ASN A 100 0.34 8.69 10.53
CA ASN A 100 -0.08 7.38 11.01
C ASN A 100 0.85 6.82 12.10
N VAL A 101 2.16 7.02 11.96
CA VAL A 101 3.14 6.61 12.98
C VAL A 101 2.97 7.46 14.25
N ILE A 102 2.88 8.78 14.12
CA ILE A 102 2.73 9.70 15.27
C ILE A 102 1.44 9.41 16.05
N ARG A 103 0.32 9.18 15.35
CA ARG A 103 -0.97 8.81 15.96
C ARG A 103 -0.91 7.53 16.78
N ARG A 104 -0.03 6.60 16.42
CA ARG A 104 0.12 5.32 17.13
C ARG A 104 1.14 5.41 18.26
N ALA A 105 2.08 6.36 18.18
CA ALA A 105 3.13 6.57 19.17
C ALA A 105 2.73 7.56 20.29
N THR A 106 1.79 8.48 20.04
CA THR A 106 1.43 9.54 20.99
C THR A 106 -0.09 9.69 21.13
N PRO A 107 -0.59 10.00 22.34
CA PRO A 107 -1.99 10.35 22.55
C PRO A 107 -2.31 11.68 21.86
N VAL A 108 -3.39 11.70 21.07
CA VAL A 108 -3.72 12.82 20.20
C VAL A 108 -4.84 13.66 20.81
N ARG A 109 -4.56 14.95 21.09
CA ARG A 109 -5.54 15.89 21.67
C ARG A 109 -6.77 16.13 20.79
N ASN A 110 -6.61 16.14 19.47
CA ASN A 110 -7.69 16.43 18.51
C ASN A 110 -7.85 15.30 17.48
N LEU A 111 -8.59 14.28 17.90
CA LEU A 111 -8.93 13.09 17.11
C LEU A 111 -9.36 13.38 15.67
N HIS A 112 -10.40 14.21 15.53
CA HIS A 112 -11.01 14.50 14.22
C HIS A 112 -10.08 15.26 13.28
N ALA A 113 -9.32 16.21 13.80
CA ALA A 113 -8.40 17.02 12.99
C ALA A 113 -7.26 16.17 12.42
N THR A 114 -6.70 15.26 13.22
CA THR A 114 -5.59 14.41 12.77
C THR A 114 -6.05 13.32 11.79
N VAL A 115 -7.25 12.77 11.98
CA VAL A 115 -7.85 11.83 11.02
C VAL A 115 -8.16 12.53 9.70
N LEU A 116 -8.79 13.70 9.76
CA LEU A 116 -9.10 14.49 8.57
C LEU A 116 -7.84 14.84 7.79
N LEU A 117 -6.79 15.29 8.47
CA LEU A 117 -5.50 15.61 7.83
C LEU A 117 -4.86 14.38 7.17
N SER A 118 -4.92 13.23 7.84
CA SER A 118 -4.43 11.96 7.31
C SER A 118 -5.19 11.56 6.04
N VAL A 119 -6.53 11.58 6.08
CA VAL A 119 -7.40 11.27 4.93
C VAL A 119 -7.14 12.22 3.76
N VAL A 120 -7.00 13.52 4.02
CA VAL A 120 -6.69 14.51 2.98
C VAL A 120 -5.34 14.25 2.33
N PHE A 121 -4.28 14.01 3.10
CA PHE A 121 -2.97 13.71 2.51
C PHE A 121 -2.97 12.37 1.75
N CYS A 122 -3.66 11.35 2.24
CA CYS A 122 -3.84 10.10 1.51
C CYS A 122 -4.54 10.34 0.16
N GLY A 123 -5.69 11.02 0.18
CA GLY A 123 -6.46 11.34 -1.02
C GLY A 123 -5.69 12.19 -2.02
N MET A 124 -4.92 13.18 -1.56
CA MET A 124 -4.07 14.00 -2.44
C MET A 124 -2.94 13.18 -3.08
N SER A 125 -2.34 12.25 -2.33
CA SER A 125 -1.32 11.34 -2.86
C SER A 125 -1.89 10.42 -3.93
N ILE A 126 -3.01 9.75 -3.63
CA ILE A 126 -3.72 8.86 -4.56
C ILE A 126 -4.18 9.63 -5.81
N GLY A 127 -4.72 10.83 -5.62
CA GLY A 127 -5.17 11.68 -6.71
C GLY A 127 -4.04 12.10 -7.64
N CYS A 128 -2.89 12.49 -7.08
CA CYS A 128 -1.72 12.83 -7.87
C CYS A 128 -1.15 11.60 -8.61
N SER A 129 -1.02 10.45 -7.95
CA SER A 129 -0.54 9.20 -8.57
C SER A 129 -1.45 8.71 -9.70
N SER A 130 -2.75 8.64 -9.45
CA SER A 130 -3.75 8.21 -10.44
C SER A 130 -3.81 9.15 -11.65
N TYR A 131 -3.61 10.46 -11.43
CA TYR A 131 -3.49 11.44 -12.52
C TYR A 131 -2.25 11.19 -13.40
N LEU A 132 -1.11 10.80 -12.81
CA LEU A 132 0.08 10.43 -13.59
C LEU A 132 -0.18 9.22 -14.48
N PHE A 133 -0.90 8.22 -13.97
CA PHE A 133 -1.31 7.06 -14.76
C PHE A 133 -2.24 7.45 -15.91
N LEU A 134 -3.21 8.34 -15.66
CA LEU A 134 -4.07 8.88 -16.71
C LEU A 134 -3.25 9.62 -17.78
N GLN A 135 -2.26 10.41 -17.36
CA GLN A 135 -1.39 11.14 -18.29
C GLN A 135 -0.54 10.19 -19.15
N ARG A 136 -0.08 9.07 -18.60
CA ARG A 136 0.60 8.01 -19.37
C ARG A 136 -0.31 7.42 -20.44
N VAL A 137 -1.56 7.10 -20.09
CA VAL A 137 -2.53 6.60 -21.08
C VAL A 137 -2.81 7.64 -22.17
N ARG A 138 -2.98 8.91 -21.80
CA ARG A 138 -3.19 10.00 -22.77
C ARG A 138 -2.02 10.15 -23.74
N ALA A 139 -0.79 10.00 -23.26
CA ALA A 139 0.40 10.02 -24.10
C ALA A 139 0.45 8.82 -25.07
N VAL A 140 0.11 7.63 -24.58
CA VAL A 140 0.15 6.37 -25.36
C VAL A 140 -0.99 6.29 -26.40
N TYR A 141 -2.15 6.85 -26.08
CA TYR A 141 -3.35 6.86 -26.93
C TYR A 141 -3.64 8.25 -27.51
N ALA A 142 -2.60 9.02 -27.87
CA ALA A 142 -2.72 10.35 -28.45
C ALA A 142 -3.68 10.38 -29.66
N ASP A 143 -3.68 9.32 -30.47
CA ASP A 143 -4.47 9.21 -31.71
C ASP A 143 -5.93 8.79 -31.48
N SER A 144 -6.34 8.47 -30.24
CA SER A 144 -7.65 7.87 -29.95
C SER A 144 -8.40 8.62 -28.85
N PRO A 145 -9.11 9.72 -29.18
CA PRO A 145 -9.76 10.59 -28.18
C PRO A 145 -10.84 9.85 -27.38
N ARG A 146 -11.52 8.87 -27.97
CA ARG A 146 -12.53 8.05 -27.27
C ARG A 146 -11.93 7.26 -26.10
N VAL A 147 -10.75 6.69 -26.29
CA VAL A 147 -10.04 5.93 -25.25
C VAL A 147 -9.62 6.88 -24.12
N GLN A 148 -9.11 8.06 -24.46
CA GLN A 148 -8.75 9.07 -23.46
C GLN A 148 -9.96 9.54 -22.64
N GLN A 149 -11.11 9.74 -23.29
CA GLN A 149 -12.37 10.10 -22.61
C GLN A 149 -12.81 9.00 -21.65
N PHE A 150 -12.80 7.74 -22.09
CA PHE A 150 -13.13 6.59 -21.23
C PHE A 150 -12.26 6.56 -19.96
N PHE A 151 -10.93 6.62 -20.11
CA PHE A 151 -10.02 6.60 -18.95
C PHE A 151 -10.16 7.83 -18.06
N THR A 152 -10.52 8.99 -18.62
CA THR A 152 -10.77 10.20 -17.84
C THR A 152 -12.05 10.07 -17.01
N ILE A 153 -13.12 9.52 -17.58
CA ILE A 153 -14.37 9.25 -16.85
C ILE A 153 -14.12 8.21 -15.75
N PHE A 154 -13.40 7.13 -16.07
CA PHE A 154 -13.07 6.10 -15.09
C PHE A 154 -12.23 6.68 -13.93
N TRP A 155 -11.24 7.52 -14.23
CA TRP A 155 -10.46 8.23 -13.22
C TRP A 155 -11.35 9.12 -12.32
N MET A 156 -12.32 9.85 -12.88
CA MET A 156 -13.25 10.66 -12.10
C MET A 156 -14.13 9.80 -11.18
N THR A 157 -14.62 8.65 -11.66
CA THR A 157 -15.38 7.70 -10.84
C THR A 157 -14.54 7.14 -9.69
N PHE A 158 -13.29 6.78 -9.97
CA PHE A 158 -12.34 6.34 -8.95
C PHE A 158 -12.11 7.42 -7.88
N LEU A 159 -11.82 8.66 -8.28
CA LEU A 159 -11.64 9.78 -7.34
C LEU A 159 -12.89 10.08 -6.50
N ALA A 160 -14.07 9.97 -7.09
CA ALA A 160 -15.32 10.15 -6.38
C ALA A 160 -15.49 9.07 -5.29
N SER A 161 -15.15 7.82 -5.60
CA SER A 161 -15.21 6.71 -4.62
C SER A 161 -14.22 6.87 -3.47
N GLU A 162 -13.00 7.32 -3.75
CA GLU A 162 -11.97 7.63 -2.74
C GLU A 162 -12.41 8.76 -1.81
N THR A 163 -12.98 9.82 -2.40
CA THR A 163 -13.50 10.96 -1.64
C THR A 163 -14.66 10.55 -0.72
N LEU A 164 -15.60 9.75 -1.25
CA LEU A 164 -16.73 9.24 -0.48
C LEU A 164 -16.28 8.32 0.66
N MET A 165 -15.28 7.47 0.42
CA MET A 165 -14.67 6.64 1.46
C MET A 165 -14.05 7.51 2.57
N GLY A 166 -13.32 8.57 2.21
CA GLY A 166 -12.76 9.52 3.16
C GLY A 166 -13.82 10.15 4.08
N PHE A 167 -14.99 10.52 3.55
CA PHE A 167 -16.10 11.03 4.35
C PHE A 167 -16.79 9.97 5.22
N SER A 168 -16.68 8.69 4.85
CA SER A 168 -17.26 7.59 5.62
C SER A 168 -16.46 7.26 6.88
N ILE A 169 -15.17 7.60 6.94
CA ILE A 169 -14.30 7.26 8.06
C ILE A 169 -14.64 8.13 9.26
N ARG A 170 -15.08 7.49 10.35
CA ARG A 170 -15.38 8.13 11.64
C ARG A 170 -14.43 7.60 12.71
N PRO A 171 -13.68 8.47 13.39
CA PRO A 171 -12.83 8.04 14.47
C PRO A 171 -13.64 7.84 15.77
N VAL A 172 -13.37 6.74 16.47
CA VAL A 172 -14.05 6.34 17.72
C VAL A 172 -12.99 6.00 18.76
N TYR A 173 -13.09 6.56 19.97
CA TYR A 173 -12.20 6.22 21.08
C TYR A 173 -12.36 4.78 21.52
N ILE A 174 -11.26 4.13 21.88
CA ILE A 174 -11.28 2.79 22.47
C ILE A 174 -11.57 2.96 23.97
N PRO A 175 -12.58 2.25 24.54
CA PRO A 175 -12.95 2.39 25.94
C PRO A 175 -11.74 2.21 26.87
N ASN A 176 -11.61 3.08 27.87
CA ASN A 176 -10.54 3.10 28.88
C ASN A 176 -9.11 3.32 28.36
N THR A 177 -8.93 3.86 27.15
CA THR A 177 -7.60 4.21 26.62
C THR A 177 -7.60 5.58 25.94
N GLU A 178 -6.43 6.20 25.82
CA GLU A 178 -6.24 7.43 25.02
C GLU A 178 -6.05 7.15 23.51
N HIS A 179 -6.26 5.90 23.09
CA HIS A 179 -6.18 5.46 21.70
C HIS A 179 -7.55 5.42 21.02
N PHE A 180 -7.53 5.43 19.70
CA PHE A 180 -8.76 5.43 18.91
C PHE A 180 -8.68 4.50 17.71
N LYS A 181 -9.84 3.99 17.31
CA LYS A 181 -10.05 3.17 16.12
C LYS A 181 -10.83 3.95 15.07
N GLU A 182 -10.61 3.61 13.81
CA GLU A 182 -11.39 4.15 12.70
C GLU A 182 -12.53 3.18 12.41
N THR A 183 -13.74 3.72 12.31
CA THR A 183 -14.92 2.99 11.89
C THR A 183 -15.35 3.53 10.53
N GLY A 184 -15.44 2.65 9.54
CA GLY A 184 -15.89 2.98 8.19
C GLY A 184 -17.01 2.05 7.75
N ILE A 185 -17.73 2.46 6.71
CA ILE A 185 -18.74 1.60 6.08
C ILE A 185 -17.98 0.55 5.26
N GLN A 186 -17.93 -0.69 5.75
CA GLN A 186 -17.21 -1.81 5.10
C GLN A 186 -17.53 -1.95 3.61
N PRO A 187 -18.80 -1.87 3.15
CA PRO A 187 -19.12 -1.89 1.72
C PRO A 187 -18.42 -0.80 0.90
N LEU A 188 -18.30 0.43 1.42
CA LEU A 188 -17.64 1.53 0.70
C LEU A 188 -16.14 1.26 0.56
N VAL A 189 -15.50 0.76 1.61
CA VAL A 189 -14.08 0.36 1.58
C VAL A 189 -13.84 -0.70 0.51
N ALA A 190 -14.68 -1.74 0.46
CA ALA A 190 -14.56 -2.80 -0.53
C ALA A 190 -14.74 -2.29 -1.98
N ILE A 191 -15.73 -1.42 -2.21
CA ILE A 191 -15.98 -0.80 -3.52
C ILE A 191 -14.78 0.05 -3.97
N THR A 192 -14.23 0.87 -3.08
CA THR A 192 -13.08 1.73 -3.38
C THR A 192 -11.83 0.91 -3.71
N ILE A 193 -11.53 -0.14 -2.94
CA ILE A 193 -10.42 -1.06 -3.23
C ILE A 193 -10.61 -1.75 -4.59
N PHE A 194 -11.83 -2.21 -4.89
CA PHE A 194 -12.12 -2.84 -6.17
C PHE A 194 -11.93 -1.86 -7.35
N LEU A 195 -12.42 -0.63 -7.22
CA LEU A 195 -12.24 0.42 -8.23
C LEU A 195 -10.77 0.77 -8.44
N ALA A 196 -9.96 0.83 -7.37
CA ALA A 196 -8.53 1.05 -7.46
C ALA A 196 -7.83 -0.04 -8.28
N ILE A 197 -8.08 -1.32 -7.94
CA ILE A 197 -7.49 -2.47 -8.64
C ILE A 197 -7.94 -2.50 -10.09
N ALA A 198 -9.22 -2.26 -10.35
CA ALA A 198 -9.78 -2.24 -11.71
C ALA A 198 -9.16 -1.12 -12.55
N TYR A 199 -9.02 0.08 -11.99
CA TYR A 199 -8.39 1.22 -12.66
C TYR A 199 -6.93 0.92 -13.00
N ASP A 200 -6.12 0.52 -12.02
CA ASP A 200 -4.69 0.25 -12.23
C ASP A 200 -4.47 -0.89 -13.23
N SER A 201 -5.25 -1.98 -13.11
CA SER A 201 -5.18 -3.11 -14.03
C SER A 201 -5.56 -2.70 -15.45
N SER A 202 -6.62 -1.90 -15.62
CA SER A 202 -7.07 -1.44 -16.94
C SER A 202 -6.02 -0.54 -17.62
N ILE A 203 -5.37 0.34 -16.86
CA ILE A 203 -4.29 1.19 -17.36
C ILE A 203 -3.07 0.36 -17.74
N PHE A 204 -2.68 -0.57 -16.88
CA PHE A 204 -1.55 -1.46 -17.16
C PHE A 204 -1.80 -2.26 -18.43
N LEU A 205 -2.97 -2.91 -18.56
CA LEU A 205 -3.35 -3.65 -19.74
C LEU A 205 -3.39 -2.79 -21.01
N ALA A 206 -3.93 -1.57 -20.95
CA ALA A 206 -3.99 -0.68 -22.09
C ALA A 206 -2.58 -0.27 -22.56
N ILE A 207 -1.70 0.12 -21.64
CA ILE A 207 -0.32 0.47 -21.96
C ILE A 207 0.42 -0.74 -22.53
N SER A 208 0.33 -1.90 -21.87
CA SER A 208 0.96 -3.15 -22.33
C SER A 208 0.47 -3.58 -23.71
N TYR A 209 -0.83 -3.46 -23.99
CA TYR A 209 -1.42 -3.77 -25.28
C TYR A 209 -0.88 -2.86 -26.38
N LYS A 210 -0.83 -1.54 -26.15
CA LYS A 210 -0.34 -0.59 -27.15
C LYS A 210 1.15 -0.77 -27.43
N ILE A 211 1.95 -1.00 -26.38
CA ILE A 211 3.39 -1.31 -26.52
C ILE A 211 3.56 -2.64 -27.28
N GLY A 212 2.78 -3.66 -26.95
CA GLY A 212 2.81 -4.96 -27.61
C GLY A 212 2.50 -4.86 -29.11
N ILE A 213 1.46 -4.12 -29.48
CA ILE A 213 1.12 -3.88 -30.89
C ILE A 213 2.20 -3.08 -31.61
N ALA A 214 2.73 -2.02 -31.00
CA ALA A 214 3.81 -1.24 -31.60
C ALA A 214 5.01 -2.14 -31.90
N HIS A 215 5.36 -3.05 -30.99
CA HIS A 215 6.44 -4.01 -31.20
C HIS A 215 6.11 -5.06 -32.25
N VAL A 216 4.89 -5.60 -32.30
CA VAL A 216 4.46 -6.57 -33.32
C VAL A 216 4.47 -5.95 -34.71
N ILE A 217 4.07 -4.68 -34.86
CA ILE A 217 4.11 -3.98 -36.15
C ILE A 217 5.57 -3.79 -36.61
N ILE A 218 6.45 -3.34 -35.70
CA ILE A 218 7.89 -3.18 -35.98
C ILE A 218 8.56 -4.54 -36.30
N ASP A 219 8.19 -5.61 -35.59
CA ASP A 219 8.75 -6.96 -35.79
C ASP A 219 8.16 -7.65 -37.05
N ARG A 220 6.92 -7.32 -37.42
CA ARG A 220 6.29 -7.76 -38.68
C ARG A 220 6.97 -7.12 -39.89
N GLU A 221 7.38 -5.85 -39.79
CA GLU A 221 8.20 -5.20 -40.82
C GLU A 221 9.65 -5.71 -40.85
N MET A 222 10.23 -6.07 -39.70
CA MET A 222 11.63 -6.52 -39.58
C MET A 222 11.88 -8.04 -39.62
N GLY A 223 10.84 -8.83 -39.83
CA GLY A 223 11.00 -10.17 -40.39
C GLY A 223 10.49 -11.29 -39.51
N TRP A 224 9.36 -11.84 -39.95
CA TRP A 224 8.88 -13.19 -39.65
C TRP A 224 9.97 -14.28 -39.76
N LYS A 225 11.07 -14.02 -40.49
CA LYS A 225 12.24 -14.89 -40.62
C LYS A 225 13.07 -15.04 -39.32
N ARG A 226 13.04 -14.08 -38.39
CA ARG A 226 13.84 -14.13 -37.15
C ARG A 226 13.11 -14.73 -35.95
N PHE A 227 11.78 -14.70 -35.97
CA PHE A 227 10.94 -15.23 -34.89
C PHE A 227 11.10 -16.75 -34.73
N ILE A 228 11.35 -17.47 -35.84
CA ILE A 228 11.57 -18.92 -35.86
C ILE A 228 12.91 -19.34 -35.20
N VAL A 229 13.87 -18.42 -35.04
CA VAL A 229 15.23 -18.73 -34.56
C VAL A 229 15.40 -18.52 -33.03
N GLY A 230 14.31 -18.31 -32.27
CA GLY A 230 14.36 -18.30 -30.80
C GLY A 230 15.11 -17.13 -30.15
N LYS A 231 15.55 -16.12 -30.92
CA LYS A 231 16.24 -14.91 -30.43
C LYS A 231 15.31 -13.75 -30.07
N ALA A 232 13.99 -13.95 -30.10
CA ALA A 232 12.99 -12.90 -29.86
C ALA A 232 12.75 -12.59 -28.37
N LEU A 233 12.75 -13.61 -27.50
CA LEU A 233 12.55 -13.42 -26.05
C LEU A 233 13.60 -12.51 -25.37
N PRO A 234 14.91 -12.66 -25.65
CA PRO A 234 15.93 -11.80 -25.06
C PRO A 234 15.79 -10.33 -25.49
N ARG A 235 15.36 -10.10 -26.73
CA ARG A 235 15.13 -8.74 -27.26
C ARG A 235 13.88 -8.10 -26.67
N LEU A 236 12.87 -8.88 -26.33
CA LEU A 236 11.67 -8.40 -25.65
C LEU A 236 12.00 -7.86 -24.25
N SER A 237 12.84 -8.57 -23.50
CA SER A 237 13.40 -8.08 -22.22
C SER A 237 14.26 -6.80 -22.42
N GLN A 238 15.14 -6.81 -23.41
CA GLN A 238 16.06 -5.70 -23.67
C GLN A 238 15.37 -4.44 -24.21
N ALA A 239 14.27 -4.59 -24.97
CA ALA A 239 13.47 -3.50 -25.51
C ALA A 239 12.53 -2.91 -24.46
N VAL A 240 11.97 -3.72 -23.56
CA VAL A 240 11.22 -3.19 -22.39
C VAL A 240 12.16 -2.41 -21.47
N LEU A 241 13.37 -2.91 -21.22
CA LEU A 241 14.40 -2.19 -20.46
C LEU A 241 14.82 -0.88 -21.14
N ARG A 242 15.00 -0.88 -22.46
CA ARG A 242 15.36 0.34 -23.23
C ARG A 242 14.19 1.32 -23.39
N GLY A 243 12.97 0.83 -23.58
CA GLY A 243 11.75 1.63 -23.68
C GLY A 243 11.39 2.30 -22.35
N GLY A 244 11.67 1.62 -21.22
CA GLY A 244 11.62 2.22 -19.89
C GLY A 244 12.61 3.38 -19.73
N GLN A 245 13.83 3.26 -20.28
CA GLN A 245 14.84 4.32 -20.22
C GLN A 245 14.54 5.52 -21.13
N GLN A 246 13.85 5.33 -22.25
CA GLN A 246 13.54 6.41 -23.20
C GLN A 246 12.37 7.30 -22.76
N TYR A 247 11.68 6.95 -21.67
CA TYR A 247 10.69 7.80 -21.00
C TYR A 247 11.33 8.79 -20.01
N TYR A 248 12.65 8.69 -19.76
CA TYR A 248 13.42 9.50 -18.80
C TYR A 248 14.43 10.47 -19.45
N LEU A 249 14.37 10.67 -20.77
CA LEU A 249 15.13 11.67 -21.53
C LEU A 249 14.19 12.73 -22.12
#